data_AF-A0A6A3KIR3-F1
#
_entry.id   AF-A0A6A3KIR3-F1
#
_cell.length_a   1.000
_cell.length_b   1.000
_cell.length_c   1.000
_cell.angle_alpha   90.00
_cell.angle_beta   90.00
_cell.angle_gamma   90.00
#
_symmetry.space_group_name_H-M   'P 1'
#
loop_
_entity.id
_entity.type
_entity.pdbx_description
1 polymer ?
#
loop_
_entity_poly.entity_id
_entity_poly.type
_entity_poly.pdbx_seq_one_letter_code
_entity_poly.pdbx_strand_id
1 'polypeptide(L)'
;MMILYQKPIAIQQEPSRCDVADAATYQTWKDSIWTLAVAMDSAVDERLHAFDKKKPTRKAASLRKRWKLLKTAHPEAVGSLITQFLRMKANWQIIDARTPGTHLWDANDMS
;
A
#
# COMPACT_ATOMS: atom_id res chain seq x y z
N MET A 1 1.42 -2.54 1.49
CA MET A 1 1.07 -2.82 2.89
C MET A 1 -0.05 -1.87 3.30
N MET A 2 -1.20 -1.95 2.64
CA MET A 2 -2.28 -0.98 2.83
C MET A 2 -2.84 -0.97 4.25
N ILE A 3 -2.76 -2.09 4.98
CA ILE A 3 -3.12 -2.19 6.40
C ILE A 3 -2.35 -1.16 7.26
N LEU A 4 -1.12 -0.82 6.87
CA LEU A 4 -0.29 0.17 7.55
C LEU A 4 -0.43 1.58 6.95
N TYR A 5 -0.92 1.67 5.72
CA TYR A 5 -1.24 2.92 5.05
C TYR A 5 -2.70 3.31 5.33
N GLN A 6 -2.93 4.01 6.44
CA GLN A 6 -4.27 4.36 6.93
C GLN A 6 -4.78 5.71 6.39
N LYS A 7 -4.29 6.17 5.23
CA LYS A 7 -4.77 7.41 4.59
C LYS A 7 -5.70 7.06 3.41
N PRO A 8 -6.75 7.86 3.15
CA PRO A 8 -7.55 7.71 1.94
C PRO A 8 -6.66 7.84 0.70
N ILE A 9 -6.84 6.94 -0.27
CA ILE A 9 -6.14 6.97 -1.56
C ILE A 9 -7.20 7.12 -2.65
N ALA A 10 -6.99 8.07 -3.56
CA ALA A 10 -7.71 8.13 -4.83
C ALA A 10 -6.74 7.72 -5.95
N ILE A 11 -6.93 6.54 -6.53
CA ILE A 11 -6.16 6.09 -7.68
C ILE A 11 -6.82 6.65 -8.95
N GLN A 12 -6.08 7.47 -9.70
CA GLN A 12 -6.56 8.05 -10.95
C GLN A 12 -6.79 6.97 -12.02
N GLN A 13 -7.81 7.17 -12.86
CA GLN A 13 -8.15 6.25 -13.96
C GLN A 13 -6.99 6.17 -14.95
N GLU A 14 -6.67 4.97 -15.45
CA GLU A 14 -5.73 4.85 -16.57
C GLU A 14 -6.32 5.62 -17.77
N PRO A 15 -5.61 6.62 -18.31
CA PRO A 15 -6.07 7.35 -19.48
C PRO A 15 -6.07 6.43 -20.70
N SER A 16 -6.94 6.72 -21.68
CA SER A 16 -6.90 6.08 -22.99
C SER A 16 -5.51 6.28 -23.62
N ARG A 17 -5.08 5.36 -24.49
CA ARG A 17 -3.77 5.39 -25.16
C ARG A 17 -3.87 5.84 -26.63
N CYS A 18 -4.99 6.40 -27.04
CA CYS A 18 -5.28 6.75 -28.42
C CYS A 18 -4.99 8.25 -28.62
N ASP A 19 -3.70 8.61 -28.80
CA ASP A 19 -3.15 9.80 -29.50
C ASP A 19 -1.82 10.31 -28.89
N VAL A 20 -1.12 11.24 -29.55
CA VAL A 20 0.14 11.83 -29.05
C VAL A 20 -0.08 12.71 -27.80
N ALA A 21 -1.25 13.34 -27.68
CA ALA A 21 -1.71 14.00 -26.45
C ALA A 21 -1.97 13.00 -25.30
N ASP A 22 -2.31 11.76 -25.63
CA ASP A 22 -2.46 10.67 -24.67
C ASP A 22 -1.11 10.20 -24.13
N ALA A 23 0.00 10.36 -24.86
CA ALA A 23 1.33 9.96 -24.38
C ALA A 23 1.79 10.78 -23.16
N ALA A 24 1.61 12.11 -23.18
CA ALA A 24 1.95 12.99 -22.05
C ALA A 24 1.01 12.75 -20.84
N THR A 25 -0.27 12.54 -21.12
CA THR A 25 -1.29 12.20 -20.12
C THR A 25 -1.00 10.85 -19.46
N TYR A 26 -0.63 9.85 -20.26
CA TYR A 26 -0.24 8.52 -19.79
C TYR A 26 1.06 8.54 -18.97
N GLN A 27 2.05 9.34 -19.38
CA GLN A 27 3.27 9.50 -18.59
C GLN A 27 3.00 10.17 -17.25
N THR A 28 2.16 11.22 -17.24
CA THR A 28 1.74 11.91 -16.00
C THR A 28 0.97 10.97 -15.07
N TRP A 29 0.11 10.11 -15.63
CA TRP A 29 -0.59 9.07 -14.88
C TRP A 29 0.39 8.07 -14.26
N LYS A 30 1.38 7.58 -15.03
CA LYS A 30 2.44 6.70 -14.52
C LYS A 30 3.23 7.33 -13.39
N ASP A 31 3.63 8.59 -13.54
CA ASP A 31 4.40 9.32 -12.53
C ASP A 31 3.57 9.53 -11.25
N SER A 32 2.27 9.75 -11.40
CA SER A 32 1.33 9.85 -10.28
C SER A 32 1.18 8.51 -9.54
N ILE A 33 1.05 7.40 -10.27
CA ILE A 33 1.02 6.04 -9.69
C ILE A 33 2.33 5.74 -8.96
N TRP A 34 3.47 6.09 -9.57
CA TRP A 34 4.78 5.89 -8.97
C TRP A 34 4.95 6.70 -7.68
N THR A 35 4.58 7.98 -7.71
CA THR A 35 4.63 8.87 -6.54
C THR A 35 3.77 8.34 -5.40
N LEU A 36 2.57 7.86 -5.72
CA LEU A 36 1.68 7.23 -4.75
C LEU A 36 2.32 5.96 -4.16
N ALA A 37 2.87 5.08 -4.99
CA ALA A 37 3.54 3.86 -4.53
C ALA A 37 4.70 4.17 -3.57
N VAL A 38 5.53 5.16 -3.88
CA VAL A 38 6.64 5.60 -3.02
C VAL A 38 6.13 6.18 -1.68
N ALA A 39 5.07 6.99 -1.71
CA ALA A 39 4.46 7.53 -0.50
C ALA A 39 3.87 6.43 0.39
N MET A 40 3.26 5.41 -0.23
CA MET A 40 2.75 4.24 0.48
C MET A 40 3.87 3.43 1.13
N ASP A 41 4.91 3.09 0.37
CA ASP A 41 6.04 2.34 0.89
C ASP A 41 6.74 3.08 2.02
N SER A 42 6.88 4.42 1.92
CA SER A 42 7.50 5.24 2.96
C SER A 42 6.69 5.26 4.27
N ALA A 43 5.38 5.49 4.20
CA ALA A 43 4.52 5.49 5.38
C ALA A 43 4.43 4.12 6.05
N VAL A 44 4.46 3.06 5.24
CA VAL A 44 4.58 1.67 5.72
C VAL A 44 5.90 1.46 6.46
N ASP A 45 7.00 1.93 5.89
CA ASP A 45 8.34 1.81 6.47
C ASP A 45 8.43 2.51 7.84
N GLU A 46 7.90 3.72 7.93
CA GLU A 46 7.82 4.49 9.18
C GLU A 46 7.03 3.73 10.23
N ARG A 47 5.89 3.14 9.84
CA ARG A 47 5.04 2.40 10.77
C ARG A 47 5.68 1.10 11.22
N LEU A 48 6.33 0.36 10.33
CA LEU A 48 7.12 -0.82 10.70
C LEU A 48 8.29 -0.45 11.62
N HIS A 49 8.98 0.65 11.33
CA HIS A 49 10.05 1.17 12.18
C HIS A 49 9.56 1.46 13.60
N ALA A 50 8.33 1.97 13.76
CA ALA A 50 7.75 2.19 15.08
C ALA A 50 7.72 0.90 15.93
N PHE A 51 7.49 -0.25 15.30
CA PHE A 51 7.48 -1.57 15.95
C PHE A 51 8.87 -2.18 16.10
N ASP A 52 9.65 -2.30 15.02
CA ASP A 52 10.88 -3.09 15.02
C ASP A 52 12.16 -2.26 15.27
N LYS A 53 12.06 -0.93 15.28
CA LYS A 53 13.17 0.03 15.37
C LYS A 53 14.28 -0.17 14.33
N LYS A 54 14.02 -0.92 13.26
CA LYS A 54 14.99 -1.18 12.18
C LYS A 54 15.02 -0.05 11.19
N LYS A 55 16.17 0.13 10.53
CA LYS A 55 16.31 1.16 9.49
C LYS A 55 15.26 0.97 8.37
N PRO A 56 14.65 2.05 7.86
CA PRO A 56 13.73 1.99 6.73
C PRO A 56 14.36 1.33 5.49
N THR A 57 13.54 0.67 4.67
CA THR A 57 13.97 -0.01 3.45
C THR A 57 13.10 0.37 2.24
N ARG A 58 13.72 0.99 1.23
CA ARG A 58 13.05 1.37 -0.02
C ARG A 58 12.65 0.20 -0.93
N LYS A 59 12.80 -1.06 -0.49
CA LYS A 59 12.52 -2.25 -1.30
C LYS A 59 11.24 -2.92 -0.83
N ALA A 60 10.22 -2.95 -1.70
CA ALA A 60 8.94 -3.61 -1.43
C ALA A 60 9.07 -5.07 -0.96
N ALA A 61 10.00 -5.86 -1.53
CA ALA A 61 10.25 -7.23 -1.09
C ALA A 61 10.79 -7.32 0.35
N SER A 62 11.63 -6.37 0.75
CA SER A 62 12.15 -6.28 2.12
C SER A 62 11.06 -5.87 3.10
N LEU A 63 10.19 -4.94 2.72
CA LEU A 63 8.99 -4.56 3.47
C LEU A 63 8.07 -5.76 3.72
N ARG A 64 7.78 -6.55 2.69
CA ARG A 64 6.98 -7.79 2.82
C ARG A 64 7.63 -8.81 3.75
N LYS A 65 8.96 -8.98 3.71
CA LYS A 65 9.67 -9.85 4.67
C LYS A 65 9.56 -9.33 6.10
N ARG A 66 9.74 -8.03 6.32
CA ARG A 66 9.59 -7.40 7.64
C ARG A 66 8.16 -7.54 8.17
N TRP A 67 7.15 -7.38 7.32
CA TRP A 67 5.75 -7.66 7.67
C TRP A 67 5.58 -9.05 8.28
N LYS A 68 6.03 -10.09 7.56
CA LYS A 68 5.89 -11.49 7.98
C LYS A 68 6.55 -11.74 9.33
N LEU A 69 7.76 -11.19 9.54
CA LEU A 69 8.44 -11.27 10.84
C LEU A 69 7.65 -10.57 11.95
N LEU A 70 7.04 -9.42 11.64
CA LEU A 70 6.23 -8.68 12.60
C LEU A 70 4.97 -9.47 13.01
N LYS A 71 4.32 -10.16 12.06
CA LYS A 71 3.17 -11.03 12.34
C LYS A 71 3.51 -12.10 13.36
N THR A 72 4.69 -12.71 13.24
CA THR A 72 5.15 -13.75 14.17
C THR A 72 5.57 -13.17 15.52
N ALA A 73 6.25 -12.03 15.54
CA ALA A 73 6.79 -11.44 16.78
C ALA A 73 5.71 -10.71 17.63
N HIS A 74 4.71 -10.11 16.97
CA HIS A 74 3.70 -9.26 17.62
C HIS A 74 2.28 -9.54 17.08
N PRO A 75 1.76 -10.77 17.23
CA PRO A 75 0.51 -11.19 16.61
C PRO A 75 -0.69 -10.33 17.02
N GLU A 76 -0.79 -9.94 18.30
CA GLU A 76 -1.90 -9.11 18.80
C GLU A 76 -1.92 -7.70 18.19
N ALA A 77 -0.75 -7.04 18.16
CA ALA A 77 -0.63 -5.70 17.60
C ALA A 77 -0.95 -5.70 16.09
N VAL A 78 -0.50 -6.74 15.39
CA VAL A 78 -0.80 -6.96 13.97
C VAL A 78 -2.29 -7.25 13.77
N GLY A 79 -2.90 -8.11 14.59
CA GLY A 79 -4.32 -8.42 14.53
C GLY A 79 -5.21 -7.19 14.72
N SER A 80 -4.84 -6.30 15.65
CA SER A 80 -5.52 -5.00 15.85
C SER A 80 -5.43 -4.11 14.60
N LEU A 81 -4.27 -4.03 13.95
CA LEU A 81 -4.09 -3.28 12.71
C LEU A 81 -4.91 -3.85 11.55
N ILE A 82 -4.94 -5.18 11.41
CA ILE A 82 -5.75 -5.86 10.38
C ILE A 82 -7.23 -5.58 10.63
N THR A 83 -7.69 -5.69 11.87
CA THR A 83 -9.09 -5.41 12.25
C THR A 83 -9.47 -3.96 11.94
N GLN A 84 -8.59 -3.01 12.27
CA GLN A 84 -8.79 -1.59 11.95
C GLN A 84 -8.89 -1.37 10.44
N PHE A 85 -7.98 -1.97 9.66
CA PHE A 85 -8.01 -1.87 8.20
C PHE A 85 -9.31 -2.43 7.60
N LEU A 86 -9.76 -3.60 8.05
CA LEU A 86 -11.00 -4.21 7.60
C LEU A 86 -12.22 -3.33 7.94
N ARG A 87 -12.24 -2.71 9.13
CA ARG A 87 -13.29 -1.75 9.51
C ARG A 87 -13.29 -0.52 8.59
N MET A 88 -12.12 0.05 8.30
CA MET A 88 -12.00 1.20 7.40
C MET A 88 -12.45 0.86 5.97
N LYS A 89 -12.15 -0.35 5.48
CA LYS A 89 -12.66 -0.87 4.20
C LYS A 89 -14.18 -1.00 4.21
N ALA A 90 -14.74 -1.62 5.25
CA ALA A 90 -16.20 -1.81 5.38
C ALA A 90 -16.96 -0.48 5.43
N ASN A 91 -16.36 0.55 6.04
CA ASN A 91 -16.92 1.89 6.13
C ASN A 91 -16.63 2.76 4.90
N TRP A 92 -16.08 2.20 3.81
CA TRP A 92 -15.71 2.92 2.58
C TRP A 92 -14.73 4.08 2.80
N GLN A 93 -14.03 4.10 3.94
CA GLN A 93 -12.99 5.09 4.23
C GLN A 93 -11.72 4.81 3.42
N ILE A 94 -11.55 3.56 2.99
CA ILE A 94 -10.53 3.14 2.04
C ILE A 94 -11.25 2.73 0.77
N ILE A 95 -11.15 3.56 -0.26
CA ILE A 95 -11.65 3.26 -1.60
C ILE A 95 -10.48 2.69 -2.40
N ASP A 96 -10.47 1.37 -2.57
CA ASP A 96 -9.48 0.68 -3.39
C ASP A 96 -10.16 0.03 -4.59
N ALA A 97 -10.42 0.85 -5.60
CA ALA A 97 -11.12 0.41 -6.80
C ALA A 97 -10.16 -0.04 -7.92
N ARG A 98 -8.86 0.21 -7.80
CA ARG A 98 -7.95 0.26 -8.97
C ARG A 98 -6.50 -0.14 -8.71
N THR A 99 -6.15 -0.66 -7.54
CA THR A 99 -4.80 -1.23 -7.32
C THR A 99 -4.66 -2.50 -8.17
N PRO A 100 -3.61 -2.64 -9.01
CA PRO A 100 -3.35 -3.89 -9.73
C PRO A 100 -3.28 -5.08 -8.77
N GLY A 101 -3.79 -6.25 -9.16
CA GLY A 101 -3.84 -7.44 -8.30
C GLY A 101 -2.49 -7.86 -7.69
N THR A 102 -1.38 -7.53 -8.32
CA THR A 102 -0.01 -7.77 -7.84
C THR A 102 0.42 -6.83 -6.69
N HIS A 103 -0.30 -5.74 -6.51
CA HIS A 103 -0.14 -4.75 -5.45
C HIS A 103 -1.28 -4.81 -4.41
N LEU A 104 -2.39 -5.49 -4.73
CA LEU A 104 -3.40 -5.91 -3.77
C LEU A 104 -2.82 -6.95 -2.81
N TRP A 105 -3.25 -6.84 -1.56
CA TRP A 105 -2.88 -7.76 -0.49
C TRP A 105 -3.84 -8.93 -0.58
N ASP A 106 -3.30 -10.13 -0.75
CA ASP A 106 -4.11 -11.34 -0.81
C ASP A 106 -4.42 -11.85 0.61
N ALA A 107 -5.22 -12.92 0.69
CA ALA A 107 -5.55 -13.52 1.97
C ALA A 107 -4.32 -13.98 2.76
N ASN A 108 -3.21 -14.35 2.11
CA ASN A 108 -1.98 -14.81 2.78
C ASN A 108 -1.25 -13.68 3.48
N ASP A 109 -1.34 -12.46 2.95
CA ASP A 109 -0.77 -11.31 3.61
C ASP A 109 -1.59 -10.91 4.85
N MET A 110 -2.90 -11.19 4.84
CA MET A 110 -3.86 -10.89 5.92
C MET A 110 -4.06 -12.01 6.97
N SER A 111 -3.70 -13.27 6.66
CA SER A 111 -3.70 -14.40 7.60
C SER A 111 -2.43 -14.45 8.44
#